data_AF-U9U1S6-F1
#
_entry.id   AF-U9U1S6-F1
#
_cell.length_a   1.000
_cell.length_b   1.000
_cell.length_c   1.000
_cell.angle_alpha   90.00
_cell.angle_beta   90.00
_cell.angle_gamma   90.00
#
_symmetry.space_group_name_H-M   'P 1'
#
loop_
_entity.id
_entity.type
_entity.pdbx_description
1 polymer ?
#
loop_
_entity_poly.entity_id
_entity_poly.type
_entity_poly.pdbx_seq_one_letter_code
_entity_poly.pdbx_strand_id
1 'polypeptide(L)'
;MSRYEGENMDRILPDLAEGEKEHILVTHDKCIFYSNDGQCEIDGRLKLKPTDIEQYPTVLAEACEYLEPGKDREGYWIAENVLNQIKTKAILIFEILYPNCIGVFAFDNSSNHAIFAKDALVSKRMNLNSGGLQPKMHDTY
;
A
#
# COMPACT_ATOMS: atom_id res chain seq x y z
N MET A 1 -16.95 12.68 1.30
CA MET A 1 -15.82 12.67 0.34
C MET A 1 -15.98 13.87 -0.57
N SER A 2 -14.87 14.51 -0.97
CA SER A 2 -14.88 15.59 -1.99
C SER A 2 -15.57 15.15 -3.28
N ARG A 3 -16.13 16.12 -4.00
CA ARG A 3 -16.59 15.95 -5.38
C ARG A 3 -15.65 16.71 -6.33
N TYR A 4 -15.68 16.33 -7.59
CA TYR A 4 -14.88 16.97 -8.64
C TYR A 4 -15.80 17.29 -9.81
N GLU A 5 -15.72 18.51 -10.32
CA GLU A 5 -16.57 18.99 -11.42
C GLU A 5 -15.76 19.77 -12.47
N GLY A 6 -16.30 19.86 -13.68
CA GLY A 6 -15.67 20.57 -14.79
C GLY A 6 -14.58 19.78 -15.51
N GLU A 7 -14.08 20.32 -16.62
CA GLU A 7 -13.05 19.68 -17.46
C GLU A 7 -11.70 19.57 -16.74
N ASN A 8 -11.43 20.48 -15.79
CA ASN A 8 -10.20 20.49 -15.00
C ASN A 8 -10.28 19.63 -13.73
N MET A 9 -11.42 18.98 -13.48
CA MET A 9 -11.68 18.23 -12.24
C MET A 9 -11.41 19.10 -11.01
N ASP A 10 -12.05 20.26 -10.94
CA ASP A 10 -11.89 21.18 -9.82
C ASP A 10 -12.49 20.56 -8.56
N ARG A 11 -11.71 20.54 -7.47
CA ARG A 11 -12.10 19.91 -6.21
C ARG A 11 -13.12 20.77 -5.46
N ILE A 12 -14.26 20.18 -5.15
CA ILE A 12 -15.31 20.74 -4.30
C ILE A 12 -15.25 20.06 -2.94
N LEU A 13 -15.00 20.85 -1.89
CA LEU A 13 -14.92 20.37 -0.51
C LEU A 13 -16.28 19.82 -0.05
N PRO A 14 -16.30 18.75 0.76
CA PRO A 14 -17.54 18.20 1.29
C PRO A 14 -18.11 19.09 2.40
N ASP A 15 -19.43 19.17 2.48
CA ASP A 15 -20.13 19.69 3.66
C ASP A 15 -20.03 18.65 4.79
N LEU A 16 -19.32 19.01 5.86
CA LEU A 16 -19.08 18.13 7.03
C LEU A 16 -19.76 18.71 8.26
N ALA A 17 -20.39 17.85 9.06
CA ALA A 17 -20.93 18.24 10.36
C ALA A 17 -19.81 18.45 11.39
N GLU A 18 -20.13 19.08 12.53
CA GLU A 18 -19.17 19.30 13.60
C GLU A 18 -18.60 17.98 14.12
N GLY A 19 -17.27 17.82 14.03
CA GLY A 19 -16.55 16.61 14.43
C GLY A 19 -16.37 15.56 13.32
N GLU A 20 -16.97 15.75 12.14
CA GLU A 20 -16.74 14.86 11.01
C GLU A 20 -15.40 15.15 10.31
N LYS A 21 -14.76 14.09 9.80
CA LYS A 21 -13.51 14.18 9.04
C LYS A 21 -13.72 13.72 7.61
N GLU A 22 -13.08 14.41 6.69
CA GLU A 22 -13.07 13.99 5.29
C GLU A 22 -12.36 12.65 5.15
N HIS A 23 -12.99 11.73 4.41
CA HIS A 23 -12.36 10.48 4.00
C HIS A 23 -11.71 10.67 2.63
N ILE A 24 -10.45 10.24 2.50
CA ILE A 24 -9.67 10.29 1.26
C ILE A 24 -9.35 8.86 0.84
N LEU A 25 -9.82 8.48 -0.34
CA LEU A 25 -9.52 7.17 -0.93
C LEU A 25 -8.11 7.20 -1.53
N VAL A 26 -7.26 6.29 -1.06
CA VAL A 26 -5.92 6.05 -1.60
C VAL A 26 -5.92 4.66 -2.22
N THR A 27 -5.78 4.58 -3.54
CA THR A 27 -5.69 3.30 -4.25
C THR A 27 -4.24 2.86 -4.33
N HIS A 28 -3.95 1.64 -3.90
CA HIS A 28 -2.66 1.00 -4.07
C HIS A 28 -2.70 0.10 -5.30
N ASP A 29 -1.73 0.29 -6.20
CA ASP A 29 -1.55 -0.57 -7.36
C ASP A 29 -0.14 -1.17 -7.38
N LYS A 30 -0.03 -2.39 -7.90
CA LYS A 30 1.24 -3.08 -8.17
C LYS A 30 1.49 -3.03 -9.66
N CYS A 31 2.30 -2.07 -10.09
CA CYS A 31 2.77 -2.03 -11.46
C CYS A 31 4.04 -2.88 -11.61
N ILE A 32 4.15 -3.61 -12.72
CA ILE A 32 5.39 -4.30 -13.13
C ILE A 32 5.96 -3.55 -14.32
N PHE A 33 7.25 -3.20 -14.26
CA PHE A 33 7.98 -2.57 -15.36
C PHE A 33 9.16 -3.45 -15.78
N TYR A 34 9.30 -3.68 -17.07
CA TYR A 34 10.48 -4.22 -17.70
C TYR A 34 11.42 -3.10 -18.14
N SER A 35 12.71 -3.42 -18.28
CA SER A 35 13.75 -2.46 -18.69
C SER A 35 13.46 -1.74 -20.03
N ASN A 36 12.52 -2.24 -20.82
CA ASN A 36 12.12 -1.69 -22.12
C ASN A 36 10.80 -0.90 -22.08
N ASP A 37 10.16 -0.76 -20.91
CA ASP A 37 8.81 -0.18 -20.80
C ASP A 37 8.82 1.37 -20.76
N GLY A 38 9.99 2.00 -20.95
CA GLY A 38 10.14 3.47 -20.94
C GLY A 38 9.89 4.11 -19.57
N GLN A 39 9.92 5.45 -19.51
CA GLN A 39 9.53 6.19 -18.31
C GLN A 39 8.02 6.42 -18.36
N CYS A 40 7.24 5.57 -17.68
CA CYS A 40 5.83 5.87 -17.41
C CYS A 40 5.75 6.85 -16.24
N GLU A 41 5.31 8.08 -16.52
CA GLU A 41 4.86 9.01 -15.49
C GLU A 41 3.50 8.51 -15.00
N ILE A 42 3.48 7.84 -13.85
CA ILE A 42 2.24 7.30 -13.29
C ILE A 42 1.58 8.39 -12.47
N ASP A 43 0.57 9.02 -13.04
CA ASP A 43 -0.28 9.96 -12.33
C ASP A 43 -1.07 9.24 -11.22
N GLY A 44 -1.24 9.88 -10.06
CA GLY A 44 -1.98 9.32 -8.91
C GLY A 44 -1.16 8.66 -7.79
N ARG A 45 0.18 8.70 -7.83
CA ARG A 45 1.02 8.24 -6.71
C ARG A 45 0.95 9.21 -5.52
N LEU A 46 0.99 8.66 -4.31
CA LEU A 46 1.12 9.46 -3.10
C LEU A 46 2.56 10.03 -3.00
N LYS A 47 2.69 11.33 -3.19
CA LYS A 47 3.97 12.06 -3.29
C LYS A 47 3.92 13.40 -2.56
N LEU A 48 4.97 13.70 -1.80
CA LEU A 48 5.15 14.98 -1.13
C LEU A 48 5.46 16.11 -2.12
N LYS A 49 5.00 17.32 -1.81
CA LYS A 49 5.41 18.52 -2.54
C LYS A 49 6.83 18.91 -2.13
N PRO A 50 7.59 19.63 -2.98
CA PRO A 50 8.95 20.07 -2.63
C PRO A 50 9.05 20.79 -1.27
N THR A 51 8.06 21.62 -0.95
CA THR A 51 7.98 22.32 0.34
C THR A 51 7.85 21.36 1.53
N ASP A 52 7.07 20.29 1.39
CA ASP A 52 6.89 19.30 2.46
C ASP A 52 8.14 18.42 2.63
N ILE A 53 8.88 18.15 1.55
CA ILE A 53 10.15 17.41 1.59
C ILE A 53 11.20 18.19 2.40
N GLU A 54 11.29 19.49 2.21
CA GLU A 54 12.19 20.36 2.98
C GLU A 54 11.80 20.40 4.47
N GLN A 55 10.50 20.40 4.76
CA GLN A 55 9.97 20.42 6.13
C GLN A 55 10.12 19.06 6.85
N TYR A 56 10.01 17.95 6.12
CA TYR A 56 10.04 16.59 6.66
C TYR A 56 11.12 15.74 5.97
N PRO A 57 12.41 16.05 6.13
CA PRO A 57 13.50 15.42 5.37
C PRO A 57 13.73 13.94 5.71
N THR A 58 13.15 13.45 6.81
CA THR A 58 13.21 12.05 7.23
C THR A 58 12.13 11.18 6.58
N VAL A 59 11.09 11.80 6.01
CA VAL A 59 10.03 11.10 5.29
C VAL A 59 10.39 11.01 3.81
N LEU A 60 10.20 9.83 3.24
CA LEU A 60 10.46 9.62 1.82
C LEU A 60 9.48 10.43 0.96
N ALA A 61 9.98 10.98 -0.15
CA ALA A 61 9.20 11.84 -1.02
C ALA A 61 8.02 11.13 -1.71
N GLU A 62 8.13 9.83 -1.95
CA GLU A 62 7.12 9.04 -2.67
C GLU A 62 6.85 7.70 -2.00
N ALA A 63 5.58 7.29 -1.95
CA ALA A 63 5.17 5.96 -1.48
C ALA A 63 5.38 4.88 -2.55
N CYS A 64 6.55 4.84 -3.19
CA CYS A 64 6.92 3.85 -4.21
C CYS A 64 8.10 3.00 -3.76
N GLU A 65 8.13 1.75 -4.18
CA GLU A 65 9.25 0.83 -4.02
C GLU A 65 9.61 0.24 -5.37
N TYR A 66 10.90 0.08 -5.62
CA TYR A 66 11.42 -0.60 -6.79
C TYR A 66 12.06 -1.91 -6.33
N LEU A 67 11.87 -2.97 -7.11
CA LEU A 67 12.45 -4.27 -6.86
C LEU A 67 12.86 -4.90 -8.19
N GLU A 68 14.05 -5.46 -8.25
CA GLU A 68 14.50 -6.28 -9.38
C GLU A 68 14.08 -7.74 -9.20
N PRO A 69 13.05 -8.21 -9.92
CA PRO A 69 12.50 -9.53 -9.66
C PRO A 69 13.44 -10.63 -10.13
N GLY A 70 13.58 -11.68 -9.32
CA GLY A 70 14.31 -12.88 -9.68
C GLY A 70 14.86 -13.64 -8.48
N LYS A 71 14.90 -14.97 -8.57
CA LYS A 71 15.45 -15.85 -7.53
C LYS A 71 16.91 -15.53 -7.19
N ASP A 72 17.69 -15.15 -8.21
CA ASP A 72 19.10 -14.77 -8.08
C ASP A 72 19.30 -13.24 -8.04
N ARG A 73 18.22 -12.49 -7.73
CA ARG A 73 18.20 -11.03 -7.58
C ARG A 73 17.60 -10.65 -6.23
N GLU A 74 16.71 -9.66 -6.18
CA GLU A 74 16.08 -9.16 -4.95
C GLU A 74 14.86 -9.99 -4.53
N GLY A 75 14.59 -11.10 -5.20
CA GLY A 75 13.48 -12.00 -4.91
C GLY A 75 12.21 -11.60 -5.66
N TYR A 76 11.06 -11.78 -5.04
CA TYR A 76 9.76 -11.44 -5.58
C TYR A 76 9.06 -10.47 -4.64
N TRP A 77 8.17 -9.64 -5.18
CA TRP A 77 7.32 -8.77 -4.36
C TRP A 77 6.38 -9.63 -3.50
N ILE A 78 6.55 -9.61 -2.19
CA ILE A 78 5.74 -10.37 -1.22
C ILE A 78 4.90 -9.44 -0.32
N ALA A 79 3.98 -10.02 0.43
CA ALA A 79 3.10 -9.28 1.32
C ALA A 79 3.85 -8.44 2.37
N GLU A 80 5.01 -8.92 2.83
CA GLU A 80 5.86 -8.19 3.77
C GLU A 80 6.37 -6.88 3.15
N ASN A 81 6.65 -6.85 1.84
CA ASN A 81 7.02 -5.61 1.15
C ASN A 81 5.85 -4.63 1.12
N VAL A 82 4.64 -5.10 0.84
CA VAL A 82 3.41 -4.28 0.88
C VAL A 82 3.22 -3.68 2.27
N LEU A 83 3.32 -4.49 3.33
CA LEU A 83 3.16 -4.04 4.71
C LEU A 83 4.22 -2.99 5.08
N ASN A 84 5.47 -3.20 4.69
CA ASN A 84 6.55 -2.27 4.94
C ASN A 84 6.32 -0.94 4.20
N GLN A 85 6.01 -0.98 2.90
CA GLN A 85 5.71 0.22 2.10
C GLN A 85 4.58 1.06 2.72
N ILE A 86 3.50 0.41 3.18
CA ILE A 86 2.38 1.10 3.82
C ILE A 86 2.82 1.79 5.11
N LYS A 87 3.51 1.04 6.00
CA LYS A 87 3.89 1.52 7.33
C LYS A 87 4.97 2.58 7.29
N THR A 88 5.96 2.44 6.42
CA THR A 88 7.15 3.31 6.41
C THR A 88 7.03 4.45 5.42
N LYS A 89 6.11 4.38 4.45
CA LYS A 89 5.93 5.44 3.44
C LYS A 89 4.50 5.93 3.38
N ALA A 90 3.55 5.08 3.00
CA ALA A 90 2.23 5.54 2.57
C ALA A 90 1.46 6.28 3.69
N ILE A 91 1.45 5.74 4.91
CA ILE A 91 0.77 6.38 6.05
C ILE A 91 1.43 7.72 6.40
N LEU A 92 2.76 7.76 6.48
CA LEU A 92 3.50 8.98 6.83
C LEU A 92 3.27 10.10 5.82
N ILE A 93 3.36 9.78 4.53
CA ILE A 93 3.11 10.76 3.46
C ILE A 93 1.64 11.22 3.49
N PHE A 94 0.70 10.31 3.76
CA PHE A 94 -0.72 10.64 3.84
C PHE A 94 -1.01 11.63 4.97
N GLU A 95 -0.46 11.39 6.16
CA GLU A 95 -0.64 12.25 7.34
C GLU A 95 -0.11 13.67 7.12
N ILE A 96 0.97 13.82 6.33
CA ILE A 96 1.52 15.12 5.96
C ILE A 96 0.63 15.82 4.92
N LEU A 97 0.21 15.12 3.87
CA LEU A 97 -0.57 15.72 2.78
C LEU A 97 -2.00 16.08 3.17
N TYR A 98 -2.62 15.30 4.07
CA TYR A 98 -4.03 15.41 4.43
C TYR A 98 -4.22 15.44 5.95
N PRO A 99 -3.71 16.48 6.64
CA PRO A 99 -3.91 16.60 8.08
C PRO A 99 -5.39 16.65 8.40
N ASN A 100 -5.79 16.02 9.51
CA ASN A 100 -7.18 15.91 9.97
C ASN A 100 -8.15 15.14 9.04
N CYS A 101 -7.65 14.45 8.02
CA CYS A 101 -8.46 13.55 7.20
C CYS A 101 -8.34 12.09 7.66
N ILE A 102 -9.23 11.23 7.16
CA ILE A 102 -9.18 9.77 7.34
C ILE A 102 -8.76 9.13 6.02
N GLY A 103 -7.65 8.40 6.03
CA GLY A 103 -7.18 7.66 4.88
C GLY A 103 -7.92 6.33 4.73
N VAL A 104 -8.54 6.10 3.58
CA VAL A 104 -9.14 4.83 3.19
C VAL A 104 -8.25 4.20 2.14
N PHE A 105 -7.46 3.20 2.53
CA PHE A 105 -6.53 2.52 1.63
C PHE A 105 -7.21 1.33 0.97
N ALA A 106 -7.40 1.40 -0.35
CA ALA A 106 -7.94 0.32 -1.16
C ALA A 106 -6.81 -0.40 -1.89
N PHE A 107 -6.81 -1.73 -1.81
CA PHE A 107 -5.81 -2.59 -2.43
C PHE A 107 -6.47 -3.43 -3.52
N ASP A 108 -5.75 -3.69 -4.60
CA ASP A 108 -6.15 -4.63 -5.63
C ASP A 108 -6.25 -6.07 -5.07
N ASN A 109 -6.91 -6.99 -5.76
CA ASN A 109 -7.03 -8.39 -5.33
C ASN A 109 -5.81 -9.25 -5.76
N SER A 110 -4.61 -8.69 -5.65
CA SER A 110 -3.38 -9.44 -5.94
C SER A 110 -3.13 -10.51 -4.89
N SER A 111 -2.62 -11.68 -5.32
CA SER A 111 -2.31 -12.82 -4.44
C SER A 111 -1.37 -12.48 -3.29
N ASN A 112 -0.55 -11.43 -3.41
CA ASN A 112 0.34 -11.05 -2.31
C ASN A 112 -0.40 -10.39 -1.14
N HIS A 113 -1.69 -10.06 -1.28
CA HIS A 113 -2.53 -9.62 -0.16
C HIS A 113 -3.20 -10.79 0.57
N ALA A 114 -3.15 -12.00 0.00
CA ALA A 114 -3.71 -13.22 0.59
C ALA A 114 -2.72 -13.93 1.54
N ILE A 115 -1.90 -13.17 2.28
CA ILE A 115 -0.97 -13.74 3.25
C ILE A 115 -1.69 -14.11 4.54
N PHE A 116 -1.41 -15.31 5.03
CA PHE A 116 -1.84 -15.75 6.35
C PHE A 116 -0.77 -15.43 7.39
N ALA A 117 -1.17 -15.26 8.65
CA ALA A 117 -0.24 -15.19 9.76
C ALA A 117 0.73 -16.40 9.74
N LYS A 118 1.93 -16.23 10.32
CA LYS A 118 2.97 -17.27 10.28
C LYS A 118 2.50 -18.58 10.91
N ASP A 119 1.65 -18.46 11.93
CA ASP A 119 1.03 -19.51 12.71
C ASP A 119 -0.46 -19.74 12.36
N ALA A 120 -1.00 -19.09 11.32
CA ALA A 120 -2.38 -19.35 10.92
C ALA A 120 -2.58 -20.80 10.46
N LEU A 121 -3.73 -21.39 10.81
CA LEU A 121 -4.15 -22.70 10.34
C LEU A 121 -4.42 -22.68 8.82
N VAL A 122 -3.47 -23.20 8.05
CA VAL A 122 -3.54 -23.26 6.59
C VAL A 122 -3.39 -24.72 6.15
N SER A 123 -4.45 -25.31 5.60
CA SER A 123 -4.47 -26.71 5.15
C SER A 123 -3.34 -27.04 4.16
N LYS A 124 -2.98 -26.09 3.29
CA LYS A 124 -1.83 -26.23 2.35
C LYS A 124 -0.47 -26.37 3.04
N ARG A 125 -0.36 -25.97 4.32
CA ARG A 125 0.85 -26.11 5.14
C ARG A 125 0.83 -27.38 6.02
N MET A 126 -0.27 -28.13 6.03
CA MET A 126 -0.38 -29.38 6.80
C MET A 126 0.17 -30.55 5.99
N ASN A 127 0.83 -31.49 6.66
CA ASN A 127 1.22 -32.73 5.98
C ASN A 127 -0.03 -33.60 5.74
N LEU A 128 -0.12 -34.19 4.55
CA LEU A 128 -1.20 -35.11 4.19
C LEU A 128 -1.16 -36.42 5.00
N ASN A 129 0.04 -36.85 5.39
CA ASN A 129 0.28 -38.11 6.09
C ASN A 129 0.90 -37.87 7.48
N SER A 130 0.80 -38.88 8.36
CA SER A 130 1.48 -38.88 9.65
C SER A 130 3.00 -38.93 9.47
N GLY A 131 3.70 -37.91 9.99
CA GLY A 131 5.16 -37.81 9.97
C GLY A 131 5.67 -36.47 9.46
N GLY A 132 6.99 -36.28 9.51
CA GLY A 132 7.67 -35.04 9.09
C GLY A 132 7.56 -33.89 10.10
N LEU A 133 8.24 -32.79 9.80
CA LEU A 133 8.10 -31.54 10.55
C LEU A 133 6.71 -30.97 10.28
N GLN A 134 5.92 -30.79 11.34
CA GLN A 134 4.61 -30.13 11.28
C GLN A 134 4.77 -28.67 11.73
N PRO A 135 4.26 -27.69 10.98
CA PRO A 135 4.23 -26.31 11.43
C PRO A 135 3.29 -26.16 12.64
N LYS A 136 3.71 -25.37 13.64
CA LYS A 136 2.84 -24.99 14.76
C LYS A 136 1.85 -23.96 14.25
N MET A 137 0.57 -24.31 14.25
CA MET A 137 -0.52 -23.42 13.85
C MET A 137 -1.53 -23.25 15.00
N HIS A 138 -2.17 -22.08 15.07
CA HIS A 138 -3.21 -21.78 16.05
C HIS A 138 -4.60 -22.06 15.44
N ASP A 139 -5.55 -22.47 16.28
CA ASP A 139 -6.92 -22.71 15.83
C ASP A 139 -7.61 -21.40 15.42
N THR A 140 -8.62 -21.53 14.55
CA THR A 140 -9.53 -20.44 14.18
C THR A 140 -10.70 -20.42 15.17
N TYR A 141 -10.62 -19.54 16.18
CA TYR A 141 -11.73 -19.25 17.11
C TYR A 141 -12.53 -18.04 16.63
#